data_AF-A0A359LWA6-F1
#
_entry.id   AF-A0A359LWA6-F1
#
_cell.length_a   1.000
_cell.length_b   1.000
_cell.length_c   1.000
_cell.angle_alpha   90.00
_cell.angle_beta   90.00
_cell.angle_gamma   90.00
#
_symmetry.space_group_name_H-M   'P 1'
#
loop_
_entity.id
_entity.type
_entity.pdbx_description
1 polymer ?
#
loop_
_entity_poly.entity_id
_entity_poly.type
_entity_poly.pdbx_seq_one_letter_code
_entity_poly.pdbx_strand_id
1 'polypeptide(L)'
;MWERCDRLDNRRPSTLVKRLGASLGRTFRYFLLDGVKIEINGVLLKPVDPLYLERRAVHSGARPFQSTWTCEVFADPQDESSEIGKVEVVFSELPVDAWFDLSNDQKRDLGIANGAGVSIVRAGREVDYGWFFMGAKRRENYDDWWRCEVRFDPVLDEAFGITHTKQQIRPKDYLTEALTGFMETTAKALNARVRDTFAMMKSGKAADSAEQIAVSRDPRMTPLPPSRDAAKPSGLKTLVDRSPILRRIAESAANGATTYHLLEDELASSVFLEPMRLGNAIVGVINPRHQFYRQVYGPIISGKELDPEHVANGIRLMMLAAARADASFIQPKERQVLAAFRTAWSQAMDVLLASR
;
A
#
# COMPACT_ATOMS: atom_id res chain seq x y z
N MET A 1 -1.93 -31.53 -35.69
CA MET A 1 -0.79 -30.60 -35.57
C MET A 1 -0.98 -29.54 -36.67
N TRP A 2 -0.86 -28.24 -36.37
CA TRP A 2 -1.04 -27.18 -37.37
C TRP A 2 0.32 -26.82 -37.96
N GLU A 3 0.52 -27.00 -39.27
CA GLU A 3 1.83 -26.86 -39.91
C GLU A 3 2.09 -25.45 -40.49
N ARG A 4 1.04 -24.64 -40.67
CA ARG A 4 1.12 -23.29 -41.26
C ARG A 4 0.16 -22.33 -40.55
N CYS A 5 0.51 -21.91 -39.33
CA CYS A 5 -0.24 -20.85 -38.65
C CYS A 5 -0.04 -19.52 -39.38
N ASP A 6 -1.07 -19.04 -40.08
CA ASP A 6 -1.14 -17.71 -40.67
C ASP A 6 -1.81 -16.71 -39.70
N ARG A 7 -1.67 -15.40 -39.98
CA ARG A 7 -2.30 -14.30 -39.22
C ARG A 7 -1.97 -14.24 -37.72
N LEU A 8 -0.73 -14.55 -37.34
CA LEU A 8 -0.27 -14.39 -35.96
C LEU A 8 -0.22 -12.91 -35.55
N ASP A 9 -0.86 -12.57 -34.43
CA ASP A 9 -0.84 -11.22 -33.85
C ASP A 9 0.57 -10.73 -33.52
N ASN A 10 1.49 -11.66 -33.22
CA ASN A 10 2.89 -11.36 -32.92
C ASN A 10 3.79 -12.01 -33.98
N ARG A 11 4.50 -11.19 -34.75
CA ARG A 11 5.39 -11.67 -35.83
C ARG A 11 6.74 -12.20 -35.34
N ARG A 12 7.15 -11.86 -34.11
CA ARG A 12 8.43 -12.28 -33.52
C ARG A 12 8.26 -13.58 -32.74
N PRO A 13 9.01 -14.66 -33.07
CA PRO A 13 8.94 -15.93 -32.34
C PRO A 13 9.16 -15.78 -30.84
N SER A 14 10.10 -14.93 -30.42
CA SER A 14 10.38 -14.68 -29.00
C SER A 14 9.18 -14.08 -28.24
N THR A 15 8.44 -13.17 -28.86
CA THR A 15 7.23 -12.57 -28.28
C THR A 15 6.10 -13.59 -28.18
N LEU A 16 5.95 -14.45 -29.19
CA LEU A 16 4.97 -15.55 -29.18
C LEU A 16 5.26 -16.53 -28.03
N VAL A 17 6.51 -16.99 -27.91
CA VAL A 17 6.93 -17.89 -26.83
C VAL A 17 6.68 -17.26 -25.46
N LYS A 18 7.01 -15.97 -25.27
CA LYS A 18 6.76 -15.26 -24.00
C LYS A 18 5.27 -15.19 -23.67
N ARG A 19 4.42 -14.80 -24.63
CA ARG A 19 2.97 -14.66 -24.41
C ARG A 19 2.29 -16.01 -24.22
N LEU A 20 2.66 -17.01 -25.02
CA LEU A 20 2.15 -18.37 -24.90
C LEU A 20 2.56 -18.97 -23.56
N GLY A 21 3.82 -18.79 -23.14
CA GLY A 21 4.28 -19.23 -21.84
C GLY A 21 3.51 -18.57 -20.69
N ALA A 22 3.34 -17.25 -20.72
CA ALA A 22 2.55 -16.55 -19.71
C ALA A 22 1.09 -17.02 -19.67
N SER A 23 0.46 -17.20 -20.83
CA SER A 23 -0.93 -17.66 -20.94
C SER A 23 -1.10 -19.11 -20.49
N LEU A 24 -0.33 -20.06 -21.02
CA LEU A 24 -0.42 -21.47 -20.65
C LEU A 24 -0.01 -21.69 -19.19
N GLY A 25 1.02 -20.99 -18.72
CA GLY A 25 1.52 -21.09 -17.35
C GLY A 25 0.48 -20.64 -16.34
N ARG A 26 -0.37 -19.68 -16.75
CA ARG A 26 -1.49 -19.19 -15.96
C ARG A 26 -2.72 -20.10 -16.07
N THR A 27 -3.14 -20.41 -17.29
CA THR A 27 -4.34 -21.22 -17.57
C THR A 27 -4.27 -22.60 -16.95
N PHE A 28 -3.09 -23.23 -16.97
CA PHE A 28 -2.88 -24.59 -16.48
C PHE A 28 -2.06 -24.63 -15.18
N ARG A 29 -1.99 -23.53 -14.42
CA ARG A 29 -1.13 -23.43 -13.22
C ARG A 29 -1.32 -24.57 -12.23
N TYR A 30 -2.56 -25.00 -11.95
CA TYR A 30 -2.83 -26.07 -10.99
C TYR A 30 -2.30 -27.41 -11.49
N PHE A 31 -2.52 -27.73 -12.77
CA PHE A 31 -1.94 -28.93 -13.38
C PHE A 31 -0.40 -28.92 -13.36
N LEU A 32 0.22 -27.76 -13.63
CA LEU A 32 1.67 -27.60 -13.55
C LEU A 32 2.19 -27.81 -12.12
N LEU A 33 1.45 -27.33 -11.11
CA LEU A 33 1.77 -27.52 -9.69
C LEU A 33 1.58 -28.97 -9.23
N ASP A 34 0.65 -29.69 -9.84
CA ASP A 34 0.38 -31.13 -9.64
C ASP A 34 1.34 -32.03 -10.44
N GLY A 35 2.30 -31.44 -11.17
CA GLY A 35 3.40 -32.16 -11.81
C GLY A 35 3.27 -32.39 -13.31
N VAL A 36 2.22 -31.88 -13.96
CA VAL A 36 2.13 -31.87 -15.43
C VAL A 36 3.28 -31.02 -15.99
N LYS A 37 3.97 -31.55 -16.99
CA LYS A 37 5.07 -30.86 -17.66
C LYS A 37 4.62 -30.38 -19.02
N ILE A 38 4.69 -29.07 -19.23
CA ILE A 38 4.46 -28.43 -20.53
C ILE A 38 5.79 -27.82 -20.96
N GLU A 39 6.20 -28.07 -22.19
CA GLU A 39 7.42 -27.50 -22.77
C GLU A 39 7.10 -26.63 -23.97
N ILE A 40 7.78 -25.48 -24.06
CA ILE A 40 7.75 -24.62 -25.25
C ILE A 40 9.18 -24.55 -25.77
N ASN A 41 9.42 -25.11 -26.96
CA ASN A 41 10.77 -25.22 -27.55
C ASN A 41 11.80 -25.88 -26.62
N GLY A 42 11.40 -26.97 -25.94
CA GLY A 42 12.26 -27.71 -25.01
C GLY A 42 12.49 -27.03 -23.65
N VAL A 43 11.86 -25.87 -23.40
CA VAL A 43 11.93 -25.18 -22.11
C VAL A 43 10.68 -25.51 -21.29
N LEU A 44 10.89 -26.08 -20.10
CA LEU A 44 9.82 -26.37 -19.14
C LEU A 44 9.13 -25.09 -18.68
N LEU A 45 7.80 -25.11 -18.76
CA LEU A 45 6.95 -24.01 -18.37
C LEU A 45 6.79 -23.96 -16.85
N LYS A 46 6.91 -22.75 -16.28
CA LYS A 46 6.62 -22.50 -14.87
C LYS A 46 5.16 -22.08 -14.67
N PRO A 47 4.52 -22.46 -13.56
CA PRO A 47 3.19 -21.96 -13.24
C PRO A 47 3.23 -20.45 -13.03
N VAL A 48 2.19 -19.77 -13.49
CA VAL A 48 1.95 -18.34 -13.24
C VAL A 48 0.73 -18.25 -12.35
N ASP A 49 0.95 -17.92 -11.08
CA ASP A 49 -0.11 -17.75 -10.10
C ASP A 49 -0.58 -16.29 -10.07
N PRO A 50 -1.81 -15.98 -10.50
CA PRO A 50 -2.36 -14.64 -10.43
C PRO A 50 -2.46 -14.11 -8.99
N LEU A 51 -2.50 -14.96 -7.97
CA LEU A 51 -2.59 -14.57 -6.57
C LEU A 51 -1.22 -14.32 -5.91
N TYR A 52 -0.11 -14.70 -6.55
CA TYR A 52 1.26 -14.56 -5.99
C TYR A 52 1.43 -15.25 -4.63
N LEU A 53 0.60 -16.24 -4.32
CA LEU A 53 0.63 -17.02 -3.08
C LEU A 53 1.50 -18.27 -3.23
N GLU A 54 1.59 -18.83 -4.44
CA GLU A 54 2.36 -20.04 -4.72
C GLU A 54 3.85 -19.74 -4.92
N ARG A 55 4.70 -20.27 -4.03
CA ARG A 55 6.15 -20.05 -4.06
C ARG A 55 6.85 -20.66 -5.28
N ARG A 56 6.27 -21.70 -5.87
CA ARG A 56 6.81 -22.35 -7.08
C ARG A 56 6.45 -21.61 -8.37
N ALA A 57 5.59 -20.59 -8.30
CA ALA A 57 5.21 -19.79 -9.46
C ALA A 57 6.32 -18.82 -9.89
N VAL A 58 6.16 -18.23 -11.09
CA VAL A 58 7.10 -17.24 -11.63
C VAL A 58 7.28 -16.05 -10.69
N HIS A 59 6.20 -15.59 -10.07
CA HIS A 59 6.21 -14.52 -9.07
C HIS A 59 5.45 -14.98 -7.82
N SER A 60 5.92 -14.55 -6.66
CA SER A 60 5.31 -14.84 -5.36
C SER A 60 5.63 -13.73 -4.36
N GLY A 61 4.99 -13.76 -3.19
CA GLY A 61 5.24 -12.83 -2.09
C GLY A 61 4.01 -12.10 -1.59
N ALA A 62 2.84 -12.34 -2.18
CA ALA A 62 1.58 -11.83 -1.65
C ALA A 62 1.18 -12.54 -0.36
N ARG A 63 0.25 -11.92 0.34
CA ARG A 63 -0.36 -12.46 1.56
C ARG A 63 -1.83 -12.74 1.29
N PRO A 64 -2.40 -13.86 1.79
CA PRO A 64 -3.82 -14.09 1.69
C PRO A 64 -4.56 -12.99 2.45
N PHE A 65 -5.64 -12.48 1.87
CA PHE A 65 -6.52 -11.51 2.53
C PHE A 65 -7.77 -12.24 3.00
N GLN A 66 -7.91 -12.36 4.32
CA GLN A 66 -8.93 -13.17 4.99
C GLN A 66 -8.84 -14.67 4.63
N SER A 67 -9.70 -15.48 5.23
CA SER A 67 -9.86 -16.89 4.86
C SER A 67 -10.62 -17.01 3.54
N THR A 68 -10.42 -18.12 2.82
CA THR A 68 -11.24 -18.47 1.65
C THR A 68 -12.72 -18.39 2.00
N TRP A 69 -13.45 -17.59 1.23
CA TRP A 69 -14.90 -17.53 1.35
C TRP A 69 -15.52 -18.62 0.48
N THR A 70 -16.63 -19.20 0.93
CA THR A 70 -17.29 -20.32 0.25
C THR A 70 -18.79 -20.14 0.32
N CYS A 71 -19.46 -20.44 -0.79
CA CYS A 71 -20.91 -20.60 -0.83
C CYS A 71 -21.31 -21.79 -1.71
N GLU A 72 -22.54 -22.26 -1.49
CA GLU A 72 -23.21 -23.23 -2.34
C GLU A 72 -24.25 -22.51 -3.19
N VAL A 73 -24.33 -22.89 -4.47
CA VAL A 73 -25.23 -22.27 -5.45
C VAL A 73 -25.93 -23.36 -6.25
N PHE A 74 -27.21 -23.18 -6.54
CA PHE A 74 -27.93 -24.05 -7.47
C PHE A 74 -27.47 -23.81 -8.91
N ALA A 75 -27.29 -24.88 -9.69
CA ALA A 75 -27.01 -24.76 -11.12
C ALA A 75 -28.15 -24.07 -11.88
N ASP A 76 -29.40 -24.31 -11.49
CA ASP A 76 -30.59 -23.53 -11.84
C ASP A 76 -31.49 -23.33 -10.60
N PRO A 77 -31.62 -22.09 -10.08
CA PRO A 77 -32.47 -21.83 -8.92
C PRO A 77 -33.97 -21.95 -9.19
N GLN A 78 -34.40 -22.09 -10.45
CA GLN A 78 -35.81 -22.31 -10.81
C GLN A 78 -36.20 -23.79 -10.83
N ASP A 79 -35.21 -24.69 -10.76
CA ASP A 79 -35.41 -26.14 -10.72
C ASP A 79 -35.00 -26.67 -9.34
N GLU A 80 -35.99 -27.08 -8.53
CA GLU A 80 -35.76 -27.65 -7.19
C GLU A 80 -34.94 -28.96 -7.22
N SER A 81 -34.89 -29.63 -8.38
CA SER A 81 -34.07 -30.83 -8.59
C SER A 81 -32.67 -30.53 -9.13
N SER A 82 -32.37 -29.25 -9.39
CA SER A 82 -31.06 -28.82 -9.86
C SER A 82 -29.96 -29.22 -8.88
N GLU A 83 -28.84 -29.65 -9.44
CA GLU A 83 -27.63 -29.89 -8.67
C GLU A 83 -27.13 -28.61 -7.99
N ILE A 84 -26.45 -28.80 -6.84
CA ILE A 84 -25.81 -27.74 -6.07
C ILE A 84 -24.31 -27.87 -6.27
N GLY A 85 -23.65 -26.75 -6.58
CA GLY A 85 -22.20 -26.67 -6.69
C GLY A 85 -21.59 -25.69 -5.71
N LYS A 86 -20.32 -25.88 -5.40
CA LYS A 86 -19.54 -25.01 -4.53
C LYS A 86 -18.84 -23.91 -5.32
N VAL A 87 -18.80 -22.71 -4.75
CA VAL A 87 -17.96 -21.60 -5.20
C VAL A 87 -17.01 -21.21 -4.08
N GLU A 88 -15.73 -21.05 -4.40
CA GLU A 88 -14.68 -20.60 -3.49
C GLU A 88 -14.07 -19.30 -4.00
N VAL A 89 -13.89 -18.33 -3.10
CA VAL A 89 -13.31 -17.03 -3.42
C VAL A 89 -12.09 -16.78 -2.55
N VAL A 90 -10.97 -16.44 -3.20
CA VAL A 90 -9.70 -16.14 -2.54
C VAL A 90 -9.25 -14.75 -2.96
N PHE A 91 -8.87 -13.94 -1.98
CA PHE A 91 -8.21 -12.66 -2.20
C PHE A 91 -6.77 -12.69 -1.69
N SER A 92 -5.92 -11.89 -2.32
CA SER A 92 -4.55 -11.67 -1.87
C SER A 92 -4.15 -10.21 -1.99
N GLU A 93 -3.32 -9.76 -1.05
CA GLU A 93 -2.72 -8.43 -1.01
C GLU A 93 -1.24 -8.56 -1.43
N LEU A 94 -0.83 -7.82 -2.47
CA LEU A 94 0.56 -7.76 -2.91
C LEU A 94 1.40 -6.97 -1.89
N PRO A 95 2.69 -7.29 -1.69
CA PRO A 95 3.53 -6.63 -0.69
C PRO A 95 3.92 -5.22 -1.14
N VAL A 96 3.03 -4.26 -0.87
CA VAL A 96 3.23 -2.83 -1.16
C VAL A 96 4.55 -2.35 -0.57
N ASP A 97 4.83 -2.69 0.69
CA ASP A 97 6.05 -2.34 1.40
C ASP A 97 7.33 -2.75 0.66
N ALA A 98 7.36 -3.97 0.12
CA ALA A 98 8.52 -4.49 -0.58
C ALA A 98 8.65 -3.97 -2.03
N TRP A 99 7.54 -3.63 -2.68
CA TRP A 99 7.50 -3.34 -4.12
C TRP A 99 7.19 -1.88 -4.46
N PHE A 100 6.90 -1.04 -3.46
CA PHE A 100 6.59 0.38 -3.63
C PHE A 100 7.68 1.12 -4.43
N ASP A 101 8.94 0.78 -4.16
CA ASP A 101 10.12 1.46 -4.72
C ASP A 101 10.57 0.97 -6.09
N LEU A 102 9.94 -0.09 -6.60
CA LEU A 102 10.24 -0.60 -7.91
C LEU A 102 9.87 0.43 -8.99
N SER A 103 10.70 0.46 -10.04
CA SER A 103 10.43 1.27 -11.22
C SER A 103 9.15 0.80 -11.91
N ASN A 104 8.56 1.66 -12.76
CA ASN A 104 7.35 1.30 -13.50
C ASN A 104 7.58 0.08 -14.42
N ASP A 105 8.80 -0.08 -14.95
CA ASP A 105 9.14 -1.23 -15.79
C ASP A 105 9.25 -2.51 -14.97
N GLN A 106 9.87 -2.45 -13.78
CA GLN A 106 9.91 -3.58 -12.85
C GLN A 106 8.50 -3.99 -12.39
N LYS A 107 7.63 -3.03 -12.07
CA LYS A 107 6.22 -3.29 -11.71
C LYS A 107 5.43 -3.93 -12.86
N ARG A 108 5.73 -3.55 -14.10
CA ARG A 108 5.13 -4.14 -15.30
C ARG A 108 5.62 -5.57 -15.54
N ASP A 109 6.92 -5.79 -15.39
CA ASP A 109 7.52 -7.11 -15.54
C ASP A 109 7.03 -8.09 -14.46
N LEU A 110 6.79 -7.59 -13.24
CA LEU A 110 6.15 -8.34 -12.16
C LEU A 110 4.65 -8.58 -12.36
N GLY A 111 4.01 -8.01 -13.39
CA GLY A 111 2.56 -8.18 -13.60
C GLY A 111 1.68 -7.43 -12.59
N ILE A 112 2.21 -6.38 -11.95
CA ILE A 112 1.46 -5.48 -11.06
C ILE A 112 0.62 -4.53 -11.92
N ALA A 113 1.28 -3.82 -12.84
CA ALA A 113 0.64 -2.82 -13.69
C ALA A 113 -0.42 -3.43 -14.61
N ASN A 114 -1.62 -2.86 -14.60
CA ASN A 114 -2.82 -3.37 -15.25
C ASN A 114 -3.21 -4.80 -14.80
N GLY A 115 -2.68 -5.26 -13.67
CA GLY A 115 -2.88 -6.61 -13.15
C GLY A 115 -4.14 -6.77 -12.29
N ALA A 116 -4.96 -5.75 -12.08
CA ALA A 116 -6.23 -5.91 -11.37
C ALA A 116 -7.21 -6.82 -12.11
N GLY A 117 -7.94 -7.65 -11.37
CA GLY A 117 -8.97 -8.53 -11.91
C GLY A 117 -9.20 -9.79 -11.08
N VAL A 118 -10.14 -10.59 -11.58
CA VAL A 118 -10.61 -11.85 -11.01
C VAL A 118 -10.26 -12.97 -11.97
N SER A 119 -9.48 -13.94 -11.48
CA SER A 119 -9.23 -15.20 -12.16
C SER A 119 -10.40 -16.15 -11.95
N ILE A 120 -11.00 -16.66 -13.03
CA ILE A 120 -12.11 -17.61 -12.95
C ILE A 120 -11.59 -19.02 -13.26
N VAL A 121 -11.74 -19.95 -12.32
CA VAL A 121 -11.16 -21.29 -12.39
C VAL A 121 -12.25 -22.34 -12.29
N ARG A 122 -12.19 -23.30 -13.23
CA ARG A 122 -13.07 -24.46 -13.28
C ARG A 122 -12.22 -25.72 -13.38
N ALA A 123 -12.38 -26.65 -12.44
CA ALA A 123 -11.65 -27.92 -12.42
C ALA A 123 -10.12 -27.75 -12.67
N GLY A 124 -9.50 -26.80 -11.97
CA GLY A 124 -8.06 -26.52 -12.06
C GLY A 124 -7.60 -25.74 -13.31
N ARG A 125 -8.50 -25.44 -14.25
CA ARG A 125 -8.20 -24.61 -15.43
C ARG A 125 -8.76 -23.21 -15.27
N GLU A 126 -7.95 -22.19 -15.52
CA GLU A 126 -8.48 -20.82 -15.68
C GLU A 126 -9.27 -20.74 -16.99
N VAL A 127 -10.55 -20.38 -16.89
CA VAL A 127 -11.45 -20.28 -18.03
C VAL A 127 -11.71 -18.84 -18.44
N ASP A 128 -11.47 -17.87 -17.56
CA ASP A 128 -11.59 -16.44 -17.89
C ASP A 128 -10.79 -15.58 -16.90
N TYR A 129 -10.50 -14.34 -17.30
CA TYR A 129 -9.91 -13.33 -16.46
C TYR A 129 -10.45 -11.94 -16.78
N GLY A 130 -10.97 -11.26 -15.76
CA GLY A 130 -11.60 -9.96 -15.97
C GLY A 130 -12.12 -9.31 -14.70
N TRP A 131 -12.87 -8.23 -14.87
CA TRP A 131 -13.46 -7.47 -13.77
C TRP A 131 -14.87 -7.99 -13.46
N PHE A 132 -14.95 -9.16 -12.81
CA PHE A 132 -16.21 -9.86 -12.53
C PHE A 132 -16.71 -9.63 -11.10
N PHE A 133 -18.05 -9.65 -10.92
CA PHE A 133 -18.72 -9.60 -9.61
C PHE A 133 -18.41 -8.36 -8.74
N MET A 134 -17.96 -7.27 -9.35
CA MET A 134 -17.55 -6.05 -8.62
C MET A 134 -18.71 -5.07 -8.38
N GLY A 135 -19.94 -5.44 -8.73
CA GLY A 135 -21.13 -4.60 -8.53
C GLY A 135 -20.95 -3.19 -9.06
N ALA A 136 -21.09 -2.20 -8.18
CA ALA A 136 -20.93 -0.78 -8.53
C ALA A 136 -19.46 -0.31 -8.49
N LYS A 137 -18.52 -1.12 -7.99
CA LYS A 137 -17.11 -0.75 -7.92
C LYS A 137 -16.47 -0.69 -9.31
N ARG A 138 -16.03 0.51 -9.67
CA ARG A 138 -15.15 0.74 -10.83
C ARG A 138 -13.71 0.38 -10.48
N ARG A 139 -12.94 0.05 -11.52
CA ARG A 139 -11.51 -0.20 -11.41
C ARG A 139 -10.76 1.12 -11.14
N GLU A 140 -9.86 1.08 -10.17
CA GLU A 140 -9.02 2.16 -9.69
C GLU A 140 -7.54 1.77 -9.77
N ASN A 141 -6.63 2.74 -9.67
CA ASN A 141 -5.18 2.48 -9.81
C ASN A 141 -4.64 1.54 -8.71
N TYR A 142 -5.15 1.63 -7.48
CA TYR A 142 -4.71 0.78 -6.38
C TYR A 142 -5.26 -0.64 -6.48
N ASP A 143 -6.21 -0.92 -7.38
CA ASP A 143 -6.69 -2.29 -7.60
C ASP A 143 -5.65 -3.20 -8.24
N ASP A 144 -4.61 -2.63 -8.86
CA ASP A 144 -3.47 -3.38 -9.40
C ASP A 144 -2.61 -4.03 -8.30
N TRP A 145 -2.85 -3.73 -7.01
CA TRP A 145 -2.08 -4.21 -5.85
C TRP A 145 -2.76 -5.32 -5.05
N TRP A 146 -3.89 -5.83 -5.52
CA TRP A 146 -4.54 -7.02 -4.95
C TRP A 146 -5.06 -7.92 -6.05
N ARG A 147 -5.30 -9.20 -5.73
CA ARG A 147 -5.73 -10.20 -6.70
C ARG A 147 -6.87 -11.02 -6.14
N CYS A 148 -7.74 -11.50 -7.03
CA CYS A 148 -8.88 -12.31 -6.69
C CYS A 148 -8.95 -13.54 -7.60
N GLU A 149 -9.39 -14.66 -7.04
CA GLU A 149 -9.69 -15.88 -7.75
C GLU A 149 -11.03 -16.43 -7.29
N VAL A 150 -11.88 -16.81 -8.25
CA VAL A 150 -13.13 -17.52 -8.04
C VAL A 150 -12.98 -18.90 -8.63
N ARG A 151 -13.13 -19.93 -7.81
CA ARG A 151 -13.15 -21.34 -8.22
C ARG A 151 -14.56 -21.87 -8.09
N PHE A 152 -15.00 -22.70 -9.02
CA PHE A 152 -16.33 -23.30 -8.95
C PHE A 152 -16.36 -24.72 -9.49
N ASP A 153 -17.34 -25.48 -9.02
CA ASP A 153 -17.58 -26.86 -9.46
C ASP A 153 -18.16 -26.90 -10.88
N PRO A 154 -17.74 -27.86 -11.74
CA PRO A 154 -18.23 -28.00 -13.12
C PRO A 154 -19.75 -28.06 -13.31
N VAL A 155 -20.49 -28.41 -12.26
CA VAL A 155 -21.95 -28.45 -12.28
C VAL A 155 -22.57 -27.05 -12.45
N LEU A 156 -21.82 -26.00 -12.10
CA LEU A 156 -22.24 -24.60 -12.25
C LEU A 156 -21.88 -24.01 -13.62
N ASP A 157 -21.54 -24.82 -14.62
CA ASP A 157 -21.21 -24.34 -15.98
C ASP A 157 -22.31 -23.45 -16.57
N GLU A 158 -23.57 -23.80 -16.32
CA GLU A 158 -24.71 -23.03 -16.79
C GLU A 158 -24.86 -21.71 -16.00
N ALA A 159 -24.66 -21.75 -14.68
CA ALA A 159 -24.70 -20.57 -13.81
C ALA A 159 -23.63 -19.53 -14.20
N PHE A 160 -22.42 -19.99 -14.50
CA PHE A 160 -21.32 -19.14 -14.99
C PHE A 160 -21.45 -18.80 -16.49
N GLY A 161 -22.40 -19.40 -17.21
CA GLY A 161 -22.62 -19.17 -18.64
C GLY A 161 -21.36 -19.44 -19.47
N ILE A 162 -20.74 -20.60 -19.26
CA ILE A 162 -19.50 -20.95 -19.95
C ILE A 162 -19.76 -21.07 -21.45
N THR A 163 -19.00 -20.30 -22.23
CA THR A 163 -19.05 -20.37 -23.70
C THR A 163 -18.59 -21.73 -24.23
N HIS A 164 -19.04 -22.11 -25.45
CA HIS A 164 -18.64 -23.38 -26.08
C HIS A 164 -17.11 -23.58 -26.17
N THR A 165 -16.34 -22.50 -26.30
CA THR A 165 -14.87 -22.55 -26.34
C THR A 165 -14.22 -22.69 -24.96
N LYS A 166 -14.99 -22.51 -23.87
CA LYS A 166 -14.53 -22.52 -22.47
C LYS A 166 -13.39 -21.54 -22.22
N GLN A 167 -13.45 -20.39 -22.88
CA GLN A 167 -12.48 -19.29 -22.75
C GLN A 167 -13.10 -18.01 -22.19
N GLN A 168 -14.42 -18.00 -22.00
CA GLN A 168 -15.16 -16.85 -21.48
C GLN A 168 -16.37 -17.33 -20.67
N ILE A 169 -16.70 -16.56 -19.65
CA ILE A 169 -17.91 -16.72 -18.84
C ILE A 169 -18.90 -15.58 -19.11
N ARG A 170 -20.19 -15.87 -18.92
CA ARG A 170 -21.27 -14.87 -18.87
C ARG A 170 -22.19 -15.24 -17.70
N PRO A 171 -21.80 -14.88 -16.46
CA PRO A 171 -22.57 -15.22 -15.27
C PRO A 171 -24.03 -14.81 -15.38
N LYS A 172 -24.94 -15.70 -14.98
CA LYS A 172 -26.35 -15.39 -14.83
C LYS A 172 -26.55 -14.39 -13.67
N ASP A 173 -27.68 -13.67 -13.70
CA ASP A 173 -27.94 -12.59 -12.75
C ASP A 173 -27.97 -13.05 -11.30
N TYR A 174 -28.62 -14.19 -11.00
CA TYR A 174 -28.67 -14.72 -9.62
C TYR A 174 -27.29 -15.06 -9.05
N LEU A 175 -26.37 -15.57 -9.88
CA LEU A 175 -25.00 -15.85 -9.47
C LEU A 175 -24.26 -14.54 -9.21
N THR A 176 -24.48 -13.54 -10.07
CA THR A 176 -23.91 -12.21 -9.89
C THR A 176 -24.40 -11.57 -8.59
N GLU A 177 -25.68 -11.63 -8.29
CA GLU A 177 -26.29 -11.13 -7.06
C GLU A 177 -25.71 -11.83 -5.81
N ALA A 178 -25.57 -13.16 -5.87
CA ALA A 178 -25.04 -13.95 -4.77
C ALA A 178 -23.58 -13.59 -4.40
N LEU A 179 -22.74 -13.29 -5.39
CA LEU A 179 -21.32 -13.02 -5.18
C LEU A 179 -21.00 -11.54 -4.94
N THR A 180 -21.78 -10.62 -5.54
CA THR A 180 -21.44 -9.19 -5.61
C THR A 180 -21.26 -8.55 -4.23
N GLY A 181 -22.14 -8.85 -3.27
CA GLY A 181 -22.08 -8.22 -1.94
C GLY A 181 -20.75 -8.48 -1.22
N PHE A 182 -20.27 -9.73 -1.25
CA PHE A 182 -18.99 -10.10 -0.66
C PHE A 182 -17.80 -9.55 -1.46
N MET A 183 -17.84 -9.73 -2.79
CA MET A 183 -16.76 -9.33 -3.70
C MET A 183 -16.50 -7.82 -3.65
N GLU A 184 -17.55 -7.00 -3.78
CA GLU A 184 -17.46 -5.55 -3.79
C GLU A 184 -16.94 -5.01 -2.45
N THR A 185 -17.47 -5.52 -1.33
CA THR A 185 -17.05 -5.10 0.02
C THR A 185 -15.58 -5.42 0.26
N THR A 186 -15.16 -6.63 -0.09
CA THR A 186 -13.77 -7.10 0.09
C THR A 186 -12.80 -6.32 -0.79
N ALA A 187 -13.16 -6.09 -2.05
CA ALA A 187 -12.35 -5.29 -2.98
C ALA A 187 -12.18 -3.83 -2.51
N LYS A 188 -13.25 -3.20 -2.01
CA LYS A 188 -13.16 -1.83 -1.43
C LYS A 188 -12.24 -1.80 -0.21
N ALA A 189 -12.33 -2.80 0.68
CA ALA A 189 -11.48 -2.88 1.86
C ALA A 189 -10.00 -3.04 1.50
N LEU A 190 -9.68 -3.91 0.52
CA LEU A 190 -8.32 -4.06 0.01
C LEU A 190 -7.78 -2.79 -0.64
N ASN A 191 -8.58 -2.15 -1.49
CA ASN A 191 -8.22 -0.88 -2.14
C ASN A 191 -7.88 0.22 -1.10
N ALA A 192 -8.68 0.32 -0.03
CA ALA A 192 -8.42 1.25 1.07
C ALA A 192 -7.10 0.94 1.80
N ARG A 193 -6.84 -0.33 2.13
CA ARG A 193 -5.61 -0.77 2.81
C ARG A 193 -4.35 -0.49 1.99
N VAL A 194 -4.39 -0.80 0.70
CA VAL A 194 -3.29 -0.50 -0.22
C VAL A 194 -3.03 1.01 -0.22
N ARG A 195 -4.08 1.82 -0.40
CA ARG A 195 -3.96 3.28 -0.40
C ARG A 195 -3.36 3.81 0.90
N ASP A 196 -3.78 3.30 2.05
CA ASP A 196 -3.27 3.72 3.35
C ASP A 196 -1.79 3.33 3.53
N THR A 197 -1.40 2.14 3.04
CA THR A 197 0.00 1.70 3.04
C THR A 197 0.86 2.58 2.13
N PHE A 198 0.36 2.93 0.93
CA PHE A 198 1.02 3.88 0.02
C PHE A 198 1.22 5.26 0.66
N ALA A 199 0.19 5.76 1.36
CA ALA A 199 0.27 7.04 2.07
C ALA A 199 1.34 7.01 3.16
N MET A 200 1.43 5.93 3.93
CA MET A 200 2.45 5.74 4.96
C MET A 200 3.86 5.70 4.36
N MET A 201 4.08 4.94 3.28
CA MET A 201 5.39 4.85 2.62
C MET A 201 5.82 6.20 2.01
N LYS A 202 4.87 6.95 1.47
CA LYS A 202 5.13 8.30 0.93
C LYS A 202 5.49 9.30 2.03
N SER A 203 4.79 9.24 3.17
CA SER A 203 5.12 10.05 4.36
C SER A 203 6.55 9.76 4.85
N GLY A 204 6.90 8.47 5.02
CA GLY A 204 8.23 8.06 5.44
C GLY A 204 9.35 8.59 4.54
N LYS A 205 9.21 8.49 3.21
CA LYS A 205 10.21 9.02 2.28
C LYS A 205 10.35 10.54 2.30
N ALA A 206 9.24 11.25 2.47
CA ALA A 206 9.27 12.71 2.57
C ALA A 206 10.00 13.13 3.87
N ALA A 207 9.76 12.40 4.97
CA ALA A 207 10.50 12.57 6.21
C ALA A 207 11.99 12.26 6.03
N ASP A 208 12.36 11.12 5.45
CA ASP A 208 13.76 10.75 5.19
C ASP A 208 14.51 11.84 4.39
N SER A 209 13.86 12.44 3.39
CA SER A 209 14.46 13.55 2.62
C SER A 209 14.65 14.81 3.47
N ALA A 210 13.68 15.16 4.31
CA ALA A 210 13.77 16.35 5.18
C ALA A 210 14.80 16.15 6.31
N GLU A 211 14.85 14.95 6.89
CA GLU A 211 15.80 14.54 7.92
C GLU A 211 17.23 14.56 7.38
N GLN A 212 17.47 14.02 6.18
CA GLN A 212 18.78 14.07 5.53
C GLN A 212 19.22 15.50 5.24
N ILE A 213 18.30 16.35 4.78
CA ILE A 213 18.58 17.79 4.60
C ILE A 213 18.99 18.40 5.94
N ALA A 214 18.26 18.13 7.02
CA ALA A 214 18.57 18.65 8.35
C ALA A 214 19.93 18.19 8.87
N VAL A 215 20.24 16.89 8.77
CA VAL A 215 21.55 16.33 9.13
C VAL A 215 22.67 17.00 8.33
N SER A 216 22.50 17.18 7.02
CA SER A 216 23.54 17.77 6.16
C SER A 216 23.81 19.24 6.47
N ARG A 217 22.85 19.94 7.08
CA ARG A 217 22.90 21.39 7.36
C ARG A 217 23.15 21.72 8.82
N ASP A 218 23.04 20.73 9.72
CA ASP A 218 23.36 20.86 11.15
C ASP A 218 24.70 21.53 11.45
N PRO A 219 25.81 21.22 10.74
CA PRO A 219 27.09 21.87 11.00
C PRO A 219 27.11 23.40 10.80
N ARG A 220 26.07 23.96 10.16
CA ARG A 220 25.92 25.42 9.92
C ARG A 220 25.08 26.11 11.00
N MET A 221 24.52 25.36 11.95
CA MET A 221 23.69 25.89 13.04
C MET A 221 24.49 26.03 14.33
N THR A 222 23.95 26.81 15.28
CA THR A 222 24.51 26.89 16.63
C THR A 222 24.49 25.51 17.29
N PRO A 223 25.63 24.99 17.77
CA PRO A 223 25.67 23.68 18.40
C PRO A 223 24.71 23.58 19.58
N LEU A 224 24.03 22.44 19.69
CA LEU A 224 23.17 22.19 20.83
C LEU A 224 24.00 22.11 22.12
N PRO A 225 23.48 22.63 23.25
CA PRO A 225 24.13 22.45 24.54
C PRO A 225 24.27 20.95 24.85
N PRO A 226 25.31 20.53 25.59
CA PRO A 226 25.47 19.12 25.95
C PRO A 226 24.23 18.62 26.68
N SER A 227 23.76 17.43 26.30
CA SER A 227 22.60 16.78 26.92
C SER A 227 22.97 16.32 28.33
N ARG A 228 23.04 17.24 29.29
CA ARG A 228 23.05 16.90 30.72
C ARG A 228 21.63 16.51 31.08
N ASP A 229 21.38 15.20 31.19
CA ASP A 229 20.13 14.58 31.66
C ASP A 229 19.00 15.58 31.91
N ALA A 230 18.42 16.10 30.82
CA ALA A 230 17.30 17.02 30.92
C ALA A 230 16.20 16.22 31.60
N ALA A 231 15.73 16.73 32.75
CA ALA A 231 14.71 16.07 33.57
C ALA A 231 13.64 15.48 32.65
N LYS A 232 13.60 14.14 32.56
CA LYS A 232 12.72 13.41 31.64
C LYS A 232 11.30 13.86 31.97
N PRO A 233 10.58 14.57 31.08
CA PRO A 233 9.19 14.91 31.37
C PRO A 233 8.45 13.58 31.50
N SER A 234 7.74 13.41 32.60
CA SER A 234 7.24 12.11 33.08
C SER A 234 6.32 11.37 32.08
N GLY A 235 5.80 12.04 31.04
CA GLY A 235 5.03 11.43 29.96
C GLY A 235 5.84 10.85 28.79
N LEU A 236 7.09 11.29 28.60
CA LEU A 236 7.91 10.92 27.42
C LEU A 236 8.59 9.56 27.58
N LYS A 237 8.83 9.11 28.80
CA LYS A 237 9.40 7.78 29.07
C LYS A 237 8.47 6.66 28.59
N THR A 238 7.18 6.78 28.88
CA THR A 238 6.14 5.84 28.42
C THR A 238 6.08 5.75 26.88
N LEU A 239 6.27 6.88 26.20
CA LEU A 239 6.25 6.96 24.75
C LEU A 239 7.48 6.31 24.10
N VAL A 240 8.67 6.50 24.69
CA VAL A 240 9.89 5.77 24.28
C VAL A 240 9.75 4.28 24.57
N ASP A 241 9.18 3.90 25.71
CA ASP A 241 9.05 2.49 26.10
C ASP A 241 8.10 1.69 25.21
N ARG A 242 7.02 2.31 24.73
CA ARG A 242 6.07 1.63 23.83
C ARG A 242 6.50 1.64 22.36
N SER A 243 7.42 2.51 21.94
CA SER A 243 7.82 2.68 20.54
C SER A 243 9.18 2.03 20.25
N PRO A 244 9.21 0.91 19.50
CA PRO A 244 10.47 0.25 19.11
C PRO A 244 11.39 1.15 18.29
N ILE A 245 10.83 2.07 17.51
CA ILE A 245 11.59 3.00 16.66
C ILE A 245 12.35 4.00 17.54
N LEU A 246 11.68 4.58 18.54
CA LEU A 246 12.31 5.53 19.46
C LEU A 246 13.41 4.88 20.31
N ARG A 247 13.26 3.61 20.70
CA ARG A 247 14.31 2.85 21.38
C ARG A 247 15.56 2.72 20.51
N ARG A 248 15.41 2.33 19.25
CA ARG A 248 16.53 2.23 18.31
C ARG A 248 17.21 3.58 18.09
N ILE A 249 16.43 4.66 17.95
CA ILE A 249 16.97 6.02 17.83
C ILE A 249 17.78 6.37 19.07
N ALA A 250 17.24 6.15 20.26
CA ALA A 250 17.94 6.43 21.52
C ALA A 250 19.25 5.63 21.66
N GLU A 251 19.25 4.36 21.26
CA GLU A 251 20.44 3.50 21.25
C GLU A 251 21.51 3.99 20.26
N SER A 252 21.11 4.37 19.04
CA SER A 252 22.03 4.88 18.02
C SER A 252 22.61 6.26 18.35
N ALA A 253 21.85 7.08 19.07
CA ALA A 253 22.19 8.47 19.33
C ALA A 253 23.09 8.67 20.55
N ALA A 254 23.52 7.57 21.18
CA ALA A 254 24.42 7.57 22.32
C ALA A 254 25.83 8.10 21.97
N ASN A 255 26.29 7.91 20.73
CA ASN A 255 27.59 8.38 20.23
C ASN A 255 27.52 8.74 18.74
N GLY A 256 27.65 10.01 18.37
CA GLY A 256 27.66 10.42 16.95
C GLY A 256 27.32 11.88 16.68
N ALA A 257 27.21 12.23 15.41
CA ALA A 257 26.71 13.53 14.96
C ALA A 257 25.21 13.71 15.26
N THR A 258 24.71 14.95 15.23
CA THR A 258 23.29 15.23 15.41
C THR A 258 22.46 14.54 14.33
N THR A 259 21.44 13.79 14.73
CA THR A 259 20.48 13.17 13.80
C THR A 259 19.09 13.76 13.98
N TYR A 260 18.33 13.86 12.91
CA TYR A 260 16.96 14.37 12.92
C TYR A 260 15.99 13.26 12.58
N HIS A 261 14.87 13.18 13.30
CA HIS A 261 13.82 12.19 13.07
C HIS A 261 12.45 12.85 13.20
N LEU A 262 11.52 12.52 12.31
CA LEU A 262 10.14 12.98 12.32
C LEU A 262 9.23 11.75 12.29
N LEU A 263 8.43 11.57 13.33
CA LEU A 263 7.63 10.36 13.51
C LEU A 263 6.18 10.72 13.78
N GLU A 264 5.28 9.88 13.29
CA GLU A 264 3.86 9.97 13.57
C GLU A 264 3.51 9.01 14.72
N ASP A 265 3.05 9.53 15.86
CA ASP A 265 2.62 8.72 17.00
C ASP A 265 1.51 9.43 17.79
N GLU A 266 0.63 8.64 18.42
CA GLU A 266 -0.49 9.15 19.20
C GLU A 266 -0.02 9.70 20.54
N LEU A 267 0.04 11.02 20.66
CA LEU A 267 0.40 11.69 21.91
C LEU A 267 -0.76 11.64 22.92
N ALA A 268 -0.42 11.54 24.21
CA ALA A 268 -1.39 11.65 25.30
C ALA A 268 -1.93 13.09 25.44
N SER A 269 -1.15 14.08 25.03
CA SER A 269 -1.56 15.48 24.95
C SER A 269 -2.22 15.80 23.60
N SER A 270 -3.01 16.87 23.56
CA SER A 270 -3.64 17.38 22.35
C SER A 270 -2.71 18.22 21.46
N VAL A 271 -1.41 18.24 21.76
CA VAL A 271 -0.44 19.04 21.00
C VAL A 271 -0.23 18.45 19.60
N PHE A 272 0.08 19.32 18.65
CA PHE A 272 0.34 18.93 17.26
C PHE A 272 1.72 18.27 17.09
N LEU A 273 2.76 18.91 17.63
CA LEU A 273 4.16 18.51 17.51
C LEU A 273 4.79 18.54 18.91
N GLU A 274 5.36 17.41 19.33
CA GLU A 274 6.13 17.29 20.56
C GLU A 274 7.61 17.08 20.21
N PRO A 275 8.48 18.08 20.43
CA PRO A 275 9.92 17.92 20.22
C PRO A 275 10.56 17.16 21.39
N MET A 276 11.44 16.23 21.07
CA MET A 276 12.17 15.39 22.02
C MET A 276 13.66 15.37 21.69
N ARG A 277 14.49 15.23 22.73
CA ARG A 277 15.95 15.05 22.56
C ARG A 277 16.41 13.68 23.07
N LEU A 278 16.67 12.82 22.10
CA LEU A 278 17.28 11.49 22.11
C LEU A 278 18.81 11.46 22.27
N GLY A 279 19.42 12.01 23.32
CA GLY A 279 20.89 12.19 23.30
C GLY A 279 21.30 13.21 22.22
N ASN A 280 21.95 12.76 21.13
CA ASN A 280 22.23 13.60 19.95
C ASN A 280 21.13 13.55 18.86
N ALA A 281 20.07 12.75 19.05
CA ALA A 281 18.93 12.77 18.16
C ALA A 281 17.93 13.86 18.55
N ILE A 282 17.50 14.66 17.58
CA ILE A 282 16.34 15.54 17.68
C ILE A 282 15.17 14.81 17.04
N VAL A 283 14.11 14.58 17.80
CA VAL A 283 12.93 13.85 17.32
C VAL A 283 11.71 14.77 17.42
N GLY A 284 11.01 14.98 16.31
CA GLY A 284 9.69 15.59 16.29
C GLY A 284 8.61 14.53 16.23
N VAL A 285 7.76 14.43 17.25
CA VAL A 285 6.62 13.52 17.23
C VAL A 285 5.37 14.29 16.82
N ILE A 286 4.83 13.97 15.65
CA ILE A 286 3.62 14.55 15.09
C ILE A 286 2.42 13.73 15.53
N ASN A 287 1.39 14.39 16.05
CA ASN A 287 0.16 13.74 16.53
C ASN A 287 -0.91 13.60 15.43
N PRO A 288 -1.23 12.38 14.95
CA PRO A 288 -2.24 12.18 13.91
C PRO A 288 -3.67 12.56 14.34
N ARG A 289 -3.92 12.72 15.64
CA ARG A 289 -5.24 13.12 16.17
C ARG A 289 -5.49 14.63 16.08
N HIS A 290 -4.45 15.43 15.87
CA HIS A 290 -4.58 16.89 15.83
C HIS A 290 -5.31 17.37 14.57
N GLN A 291 -6.13 18.42 14.70
CA GLN A 291 -6.92 18.99 13.60
C GLN A 291 -6.05 19.39 12.40
N PHE A 292 -4.91 20.06 12.65
CA PHE A 292 -3.98 20.45 11.59
C PHE A 292 -3.39 19.25 10.85
N TYR A 293 -3.14 18.12 11.55
CA TYR A 293 -2.69 16.90 10.88
C TYR A 293 -3.75 16.40 9.90
N ARG A 294 -4.99 16.23 10.38
CA ARG A 294 -6.08 15.65 9.59
C ARG A 294 -6.48 16.51 8.39
N GLN A 295 -6.45 17.83 8.53
CA GLN A 295 -6.94 18.75 7.50
C GLN A 295 -5.85 19.21 6.52
N VAL A 296 -4.58 19.23 6.94
CA VAL A 296 -3.48 19.85 6.17
C VAL A 296 -2.32 18.87 6.02
N TYR A 297 -1.63 18.51 7.10
CA TYR A 297 -0.37 17.76 7.00
C TYR A 297 -0.54 16.34 6.42
N GLY A 298 -1.47 15.55 6.94
CA GLY A 298 -1.77 14.19 6.49
C GLY A 298 -2.19 14.09 5.02
N PRO A 299 -3.11 14.95 4.53
CA PRO A 299 -3.44 15.02 3.11
C PRO A 299 -2.24 15.35 2.20
N ILE A 300 -1.32 16.24 2.63
CA ILE A 300 -0.13 16.60 1.84
C ILE A 300 0.81 15.41 1.69
N ILE A 301 1.18 14.77 2.80
CA ILE A 301 2.15 13.67 2.81
C ILE A 301 1.60 12.38 2.18
N SER A 302 0.28 12.15 2.27
CA SER A 302 -0.40 11.02 1.61
C SER A 302 -0.49 11.19 0.09
N GLY A 303 -0.11 12.35 -0.45
CA GLY A 303 -0.12 12.60 -1.89
C GLY A 303 -1.49 12.88 -2.47
N LYS A 304 -2.46 13.24 -1.63
CA LYS A 304 -3.74 13.77 -2.11
C LYS A 304 -3.46 15.12 -2.78
N GLU A 305 -3.96 15.31 -3.99
CA GLU A 305 -3.94 16.64 -4.60
C GLU A 305 -4.78 17.58 -3.73
N LEU A 306 -4.10 18.55 -3.13
CA LEU A 306 -4.72 19.65 -2.41
C LEU A 306 -4.51 20.90 -3.23
N ASP A 307 -5.54 21.73 -3.22
CA ASP A 307 -5.46 23.09 -3.72
C ASP A 307 -4.32 23.84 -2.98
N PRO A 308 -3.35 24.44 -3.71
CA PRO A 308 -2.30 25.26 -3.11
C PRO A 308 -2.84 26.35 -2.17
N GLU A 309 -4.02 26.91 -2.46
CA GLU A 309 -4.63 27.91 -1.59
C GLU A 309 -5.07 27.31 -0.25
N HIS A 310 -5.64 26.10 -0.25
CA HIS A 310 -5.98 25.36 0.98
C HIS A 310 -4.75 25.09 1.84
N VAL A 311 -3.64 24.67 1.22
CA VAL A 311 -2.36 24.45 1.93
C VAL A 311 -1.83 25.75 2.52
N ALA A 312 -1.81 26.83 1.73
CA ALA A 312 -1.36 28.14 2.18
C ALA A 312 -2.21 28.66 3.35
N ASN A 313 -3.54 28.51 3.28
CA ASN A 313 -4.45 28.88 4.35
C ASN A 313 -4.22 28.05 5.62
N GLY A 314 -3.98 26.74 5.49
CA GLY A 314 -3.58 25.89 6.61
C GLY A 314 -2.33 26.42 7.32
N ILE A 315 -1.27 26.73 6.56
CA ILE A 315 -0.01 27.28 7.10
C ILE A 315 -0.23 28.64 7.75
N ARG A 316 -1.02 29.54 7.14
CA ARG A 316 -1.38 30.85 7.73
C ARG A 316 -2.10 30.69 9.07
N LEU A 317 -3.06 29.76 9.16
CA LEU A 317 -3.77 29.49 10.41
C LEU A 317 -2.84 28.94 11.49
N MET A 318 -1.88 28.08 11.11
CA MET A 318 -0.84 27.60 12.03
C MET A 318 0.01 28.77 12.57
N MET A 319 0.42 29.71 11.70
CA MET A 319 1.18 30.90 12.12
C MET A 319 0.36 31.82 13.04
N LEU A 320 -0.91 32.05 12.73
CA LEU A 320 -1.81 32.83 13.58
C LEU A 320 -2.06 32.16 14.94
N ALA A 321 -2.17 30.83 14.97
CA ALA A 321 -2.27 30.09 16.23
C ALA A 321 -1.02 30.24 17.08
N ALA A 322 0.18 30.18 16.48
CA ALA A 322 1.44 30.44 17.18
C ALA A 322 1.51 31.88 17.73
N ALA A 323 1.14 32.88 16.93
CA ALA A 323 1.10 34.28 17.36
C ALA A 323 0.11 34.52 18.50
N ARG A 324 -1.08 33.89 18.44
CA ARG A 324 -2.07 33.94 19.52
C ARG A 324 -1.53 33.29 20.80
N ALA A 325 -0.87 32.14 20.70
CA ALA A 325 -0.28 31.45 21.84
C ALA A 325 0.81 32.31 22.49
N ASP A 326 1.71 32.88 21.69
CA ASP A 326 2.78 33.79 22.14
C ASP A 326 2.23 35.01 22.89
N ALA A 327 1.13 35.62 22.40
CA ALA A 327 0.45 36.72 23.07
C ALA A 327 -0.16 36.37 24.44
N SER A 328 -0.38 35.07 24.72
CA SER A 328 -0.93 34.65 26.02
C SER A 328 0.10 34.63 27.16
N PHE A 329 1.40 34.75 26.85
CA PHE A 329 2.47 34.80 27.84
C PHE A 329 2.82 36.26 28.20
N ILE A 330 2.43 36.67 29.41
CA ILE A 330 2.48 38.06 29.85
C ILE A 330 3.69 38.33 30.76
N GLN A 331 4.22 37.30 31.43
CA GLN A 331 5.29 37.52 32.41
C GLN A 331 6.62 37.85 31.70
N PRO A 332 7.41 38.82 32.21
CA PRO A 332 8.67 39.23 31.58
C PRO A 332 9.64 38.07 31.31
N LYS A 333 9.72 37.12 32.26
CA LYS A 333 10.59 35.94 32.15
C LYS A 333 10.14 34.99 31.03
N GLU A 334 8.83 34.77 30.88
CA GLU A 334 8.26 33.94 29.82
C GLU A 334 8.53 34.58 28.44
N ARG A 335 8.31 35.89 28.32
CA ARG A 335 8.58 36.65 27.09
C ARG A 335 10.05 36.59 26.68
N GLN A 336 10.98 36.62 27.63
CA GLN A 336 12.40 36.48 27.34
C GLN A 336 12.72 35.09 26.75
N VAL A 337 12.15 34.03 27.32
CA VAL A 337 12.31 32.65 26.81
C VAL A 337 11.70 32.52 25.41
N LEU A 338 10.49 33.05 25.19
CA LEU A 338 9.84 33.02 23.88
C LEU A 338 10.61 33.82 22.83
N ALA A 339 11.18 34.97 23.19
CA ALA A 339 12.03 35.75 22.28
C ALA A 339 13.28 34.97 21.87
N ALA A 340 13.94 34.29 22.82
CA ALA A 340 15.08 33.42 22.52
C ALA A 340 14.68 32.24 21.61
N PHE A 341 13.54 31.60 21.90
CA PHE A 341 13.00 30.52 21.07
C PHE A 341 12.69 30.99 19.65
N ARG A 342 11.99 32.11 19.47
CA ARG A 342 11.68 32.68 18.14
C ARG A 342 12.96 32.93 17.35
N THR A 343 13.98 33.53 17.98
CA THR A 343 15.26 33.81 17.33
C THR A 343 15.95 32.53 16.88
N ALA A 344 16.08 31.54 17.77
CA ALA A 344 16.70 30.26 17.47
C ALA A 344 15.94 29.49 16.38
N TRP A 345 14.60 29.49 16.45
CA TRP A 345 13.75 28.81 15.48
C TRP A 345 13.84 29.45 14.09
N SER A 346 13.81 30.79 13.99
CA SER A 346 13.97 31.49 12.71
C SER A 346 15.34 31.23 12.10
N GLN A 347 16.42 31.30 12.88
CA GLN A 347 17.78 31.00 12.39
C GLN A 347 17.92 29.56 11.90
N ALA A 348 17.36 28.60 12.64
CA ALA A 348 17.35 27.20 12.22
C ALA A 348 16.55 27.04 10.91
N MET A 349 15.40 27.70 10.79
CA MET A 349 14.58 27.65 9.58
C MET A 349 15.31 28.22 8.35
N ASP A 350 16.00 29.35 8.49
CA ASP A 350 16.79 29.95 7.41
C ASP A 350 17.88 28.99 6.91
N VAL A 351 18.61 28.36 7.85
CA VAL A 351 19.65 27.37 7.50
C VAL A 351 19.04 26.14 6.84
N LEU A 352 17.95 25.60 7.39
CA LEU A 352 17.29 24.39 6.90
C LEU A 352 16.59 24.59 5.55
N LEU A 353 16.17 25.81 5.19
CA LEU A 353 15.51 26.12 3.92
C LEU A 353 16.42 26.74 2.85
N ALA A 354 17.64 27.18 3.20
CA ALA A 354 18.57 27.79 2.25
C ALA A 354 18.71 26.95 0.96
N SER A 355 18.60 27.56 -0.22
CA SER A 355 18.92 26.87 -1.47
C SER A 355 20.40 26.45 -1.46
N ARG A 356 20.74 25.32 -2.09
CA ARG A 356 22.13 24.86 -2.21
C ARG A 356 23.03 25.90 -2.84
#